data_AF-A0A2N2Y8D5-F1
#
_entry.id   AF-A0A2N2Y8D5-F1
#
_cell.length_a   1.000
_cell.length_b   1.000
_cell.length_c   1.000
_cell.angle_alpha   90.00
_cell.angle_beta   90.00
_cell.angle_gamma   90.00
#
_symmetry.space_group_name_H-M   'P 1'
#
loop_
_entity.id
_entity.type
_entity.pdbx_description
1 polymer ?
#
loop_
_entity_poly.entity_id
_entity_poly.type
_entity_poly.pdbx_seq_one_letter_code
_entity_poly.pdbx_strand_id
1 'polypeptide(L)'
;MGQMMLPNPQSIKDLYTYDPISNMYIYNQVIGSLNISNPLILTPQEYQDLIMREEMKRYFKTKIDAVDGRKEGAEEEQKNLLPSFYVNSNFFETIFGGNVIEVIPQGSVEMDLGLLFTKQDNPSFSPRNRSNLTFDFNQRINLSLLGKVGERLQITANYDTQSTFDFQNQIKLEYTPTEDDIIQKIEVGNVSMPLNSSLIQGAQSLFGVKTILQFGKTRVTGVFSEQKSETRSVVAEGGGTINEFDVFALEYDEDRHFFLAHYFRDKYDQALEQYPFINSNVQITRAEVWVTNLSNNTEGVRNIVALQDIGESDPSKVGLNFPPGGFINRPPGSFPDNANNDFNPFGIGGGAQSVLN
;
A
#
# COMPACT_ATOMS: atom_id res chain seq x y z
N MET A 1 -46.08 29.81 -17.66
CA MET A 1 -46.64 28.44 -17.69
C MET A 1 -46.95 28.06 -16.25
N GLY A 2 -48.20 27.70 -15.94
CA GLY A 2 -48.65 27.45 -14.57
C GLY A 2 -48.19 26.09 -14.05
N GLN A 3 -47.60 26.06 -12.86
CA GLN A 3 -47.37 24.84 -12.10
C GLN A 3 -48.68 24.38 -11.47
N MET A 4 -49.19 23.22 -11.87
CA MET A 4 -50.22 22.53 -11.07
C MET A 4 -49.54 21.87 -9.87
N MET A 5 -49.78 22.41 -8.67
CA MET A 5 -49.50 21.69 -7.43
C MET A 5 -50.58 20.63 -7.23
N LEU A 6 -50.21 19.37 -7.40
CA LEU A 6 -51.07 18.26 -6.96
C LEU A 6 -51.05 18.22 -5.42
N PRO A 7 -52.21 18.10 -4.75
CA PRO A 7 -52.25 17.94 -3.30
C PRO A 7 -51.52 16.66 -2.89
N ASN A 8 -50.92 16.69 -1.69
CA ASN A 8 -50.23 15.53 -1.12
C ASN A 8 -51.16 14.30 -1.13
N PRO A 9 -50.70 13.13 -1.60
CA PRO A 9 -51.50 11.91 -1.52
C PRO A 9 -51.84 11.62 -0.06
N GLN A 10 -53.07 11.17 0.21
CA GLN A 10 -53.50 10.78 1.55
C GLN A 10 -52.58 9.68 2.10
N SER A 11 -52.22 9.79 3.39
CA SER A 11 -51.36 8.81 4.07
C SER A 11 -52.04 7.44 4.05
N ILE A 12 -51.30 6.36 3.83
CA ILE A 12 -51.92 5.02 3.81
C ILE A 12 -52.56 4.70 5.16
N LYS A 13 -52.07 5.27 6.26
CA LYS A 13 -52.70 5.17 7.59
C LYS A 13 -54.15 5.65 7.60
N ASP A 14 -54.49 6.68 6.83
CA ASP A 14 -55.83 7.28 6.80
C ASP A 14 -56.81 6.49 5.93
N LEU A 15 -56.30 5.54 5.12
CA LEU A 15 -57.07 4.74 4.18
C LEU A 15 -57.51 3.38 4.74
N TYR A 16 -56.99 2.96 5.91
CA TYR A 16 -57.33 1.68 6.54
C TYR A 16 -58.06 1.90 7.86
N THR A 17 -59.16 1.17 8.06
CA THR A 17 -59.91 1.15 9.32
C THR A 17 -59.74 -0.21 9.99
N TYR A 18 -59.47 -0.22 11.30
CA TYR A 18 -59.34 -1.45 12.08
C TYR A 18 -60.73 -2.00 12.47
N ASP A 19 -60.98 -3.27 12.14
CA ASP A 19 -62.18 -4.00 12.58
C ASP A 19 -61.83 -4.91 13.79
N PRO A 20 -62.35 -4.61 14.99
CA PRO A 20 -62.06 -5.38 16.20
C PRO A 20 -62.72 -6.76 16.27
N ILE A 21 -63.70 -7.07 15.41
CA ILE A 21 -64.38 -8.38 15.40
C ILE A 21 -63.56 -9.39 14.59
N SER A 22 -63.09 -8.98 13.42
CA SER A 22 -62.29 -9.83 12.52
C SER A 22 -60.78 -9.74 12.77
N ASN A 23 -60.32 -8.75 13.56
CA ASN A 23 -58.89 -8.44 13.80
C ASN A 23 -58.13 -8.16 12.48
N MET A 24 -58.76 -7.41 11.58
CA MET A 24 -58.22 -7.08 10.26
C MET A 24 -58.29 -5.57 9.98
N TYR A 25 -57.42 -5.10 9.10
CA TYR A 25 -57.44 -3.72 8.59
C TYR A 25 -58.09 -3.70 7.21
N ILE A 26 -59.14 -2.89 7.05
CA ILE A 26 -59.94 -2.81 5.83
C ILE A 26 -59.66 -1.49 5.11
N TYR A 27 -59.26 -1.58 3.84
CA TYR A 27 -59.06 -0.42 2.98
C TYR A 27 -60.39 0.23 2.58
N ASN A 28 -60.56 1.51 2.90
CA ASN A 28 -61.74 2.31 2.59
C ASN A 28 -61.38 3.44 1.62
N GLN A 29 -61.79 3.31 0.36
CA GLN A 29 -61.68 4.39 -0.62
C GLN A 29 -63.08 4.84 -1.05
N VAL A 30 -63.55 5.92 -0.40
CA VAL A 30 -64.85 6.53 -0.67
C VAL A 30 -64.64 7.76 -1.57
N ILE A 31 -65.21 7.74 -2.78
CA ILE A 31 -65.32 8.94 -3.64
C ILE A 31 -66.80 9.29 -3.74
N GLY A 32 -67.24 10.33 -3.02
CA GLY A 32 -68.66 10.69 -2.94
C GLY A 32 -69.50 9.63 -2.23
N SER A 33 -70.49 9.05 -2.91
CA SER A 33 -71.44 8.06 -2.36
C SER A 33 -71.30 6.65 -2.96
N LEU A 34 -70.22 6.36 -3.68
CA LEU A 34 -69.95 5.06 -4.30
C LEU A 34 -68.61 4.50 -3.83
N ASN A 35 -68.63 3.25 -3.34
CA ASN A 35 -67.42 2.47 -3.07
C ASN A 35 -66.86 1.95 -4.39
N ILE A 36 -65.69 2.44 -4.79
CA ILE A 36 -65.04 2.11 -6.06
C ILE A 36 -63.77 1.31 -5.79
N SER A 37 -63.89 0.12 -5.20
CA SER A 37 -62.91 -0.99 -5.32
C SER A 37 -63.31 -2.15 -4.40
N ASN A 38 -62.79 -3.34 -4.69
CA ASN A 38 -62.82 -4.45 -3.74
C ASN A 38 -61.97 -4.08 -2.52
N PRO A 39 -62.48 -4.24 -1.28
CA PRO A 39 -61.71 -3.90 -0.09
C PRO A 39 -60.47 -4.80 0.02
N LEU A 40 -59.30 -4.18 0.10
CA LEU A 40 -58.09 -4.88 0.47
C LEU A 40 -58.12 -5.09 1.99
N ILE A 41 -58.11 -6.35 2.41
CA ILE A 41 -58.17 -6.71 3.83
C ILE A 41 -56.80 -7.26 4.22
N LEU A 42 -56.17 -6.64 5.22
CA LEU A 42 -54.84 -7.01 5.69
C LEU A 42 -54.93 -7.55 7.12
N THR A 43 -54.13 -8.57 7.40
CA THR A 43 -53.84 -8.97 8.79
C THR A 43 -53.02 -7.87 9.49
N PRO A 44 -52.96 -7.86 10.84
CA PRO A 44 -52.15 -6.89 11.57
C PRO A 44 -50.67 -6.93 11.17
N GLN A 45 -50.12 -8.12 10.86
CA GLN A 45 -48.74 -8.26 10.40
C GLN A 45 -48.52 -7.63 9.02
N GLU A 46 -49.39 -7.93 8.07
CA GLU A 46 -49.29 -7.37 6.71
C GLU A 46 -49.48 -5.85 6.69
N TYR A 47 -50.34 -5.32 7.56
CA TYR A 47 -50.50 -3.87 7.73
C TYR A 47 -49.23 -3.23 8.30
N GLN A 48 -48.62 -3.83 9.33
CA GLN A 48 -47.35 -3.35 9.90
C GLN A 48 -46.23 -3.36 8.86
N ASP A 49 -46.09 -4.44 8.08
CA ASP A 49 -45.10 -4.54 7.01
C ASP A 49 -45.31 -3.48 5.92
N LEU A 50 -46.58 -3.19 5.58
CA LEU A 50 -46.94 -2.17 4.62
C LEU A 50 -46.59 -0.77 5.12
N ILE A 51 -46.95 -0.44 6.35
CA ILE A 51 -46.61 0.84 6.99
C ILE A 51 -45.10 1.00 7.10
N MET A 52 -44.39 -0.03 7.53
CA MET A 52 -42.93 0.00 7.65
C MET A 52 -42.26 0.25 6.29
N ARG A 53 -42.74 -0.42 5.24
CA ARG A 53 -42.24 -0.20 3.87
C ARG A 53 -42.50 1.22 3.37
N GLU A 54 -43.66 1.79 3.69
CA GLU A 54 -43.99 3.16 3.34
C GLU A 54 -43.14 4.17 4.12
N GLU A 55 -42.97 3.98 5.44
CA GLU A 55 -42.14 4.84 6.28
C GLU A 55 -40.68 4.80 5.85
N MET A 56 -40.14 3.63 5.48
CA MET A 56 -38.80 3.53 4.89
C MET A 56 -38.70 4.30 3.58
N LYS A 57 -39.66 4.11 2.65
CA LYS A 57 -39.69 4.86 1.38
C LYS A 57 -39.78 6.36 1.63
N ARG A 58 -40.59 6.80 2.59
CA ARG A 58 -40.75 8.20 2.98
C ARG A 58 -39.45 8.75 3.55
N TYR A 59 -38.81 8.03 4.47
CA TYR A 59 -37.52 8.39 5.06
C TYR A 59 -36.44 8.59 4.00
N PHE A 60 -36.26 7.61 3.10
CA PHE A 60 -35.27 7.72 2.01
C PHE A 60 -35.62 8.84 1.04
N LYS A 61 -36.90 9.02 0.69
CA LYS A 61 -37.34 10.10 -0.18
C LYS A 61 -37.07 11.47 0.44
N THR A 62 -37.39 11.68 1.72
CA THR A 62 -37.08 12.93 2.43
C THR A 62 -35.58 13.18 2.50
N LYS A 63 -34.76 12.15 2.73
CA LYS A 63 -33.29 12.29 2.73
C LYS A 63 -32.74 12.65 1.35
N ILE A 64 -33.22 12.02 0.28
CA ILE A 64 -32.81 12.33 -1.11
C ILE A 64 -33.28 13.74 -1.49
N ASP A 65 -34.52 14.10 -1.19
CA ASP A 65 -35.09 15.42 -1.48
C ASP A 65 -34.33 16.53 -0.74
N ALA A 66 -33.97 16.30 0.53
CA ALA A 66 -33.15 17.22 1.32
C ALA A 66 -31.73 17.38 0.73
N VAL A 67 -31.14 16.33 0.14
CA VAL A 67 -29.83 16.38 -0.52
C VAL A 67 -29.90 17.12 -1.87
N ASP A 68 -30.97 16.96 -2.65
CA ASP A 68 -31.13 17.58 -3.98
C ASP A 68 -31.44 19.09 -3.90
N GLY A 69 -32.03 19.59 -2.81
CA GLY A 69 -32.16 21.02 -2.51
C GLY A 69 -33.15 21.82 -3.38
N ARG A 70 -34.03 21.15 -4.14
CA ARG A 70 -34.89 21.76 -5.18
C ARG A 70 -36.32 22.12 -4.76
N LYS A 71 -36.70 21.99 -3.48
CA LYS A 71 -38.06 22.24 -2.96
C LYS A 71 -38.12 23.47 -2.04
N GLU A 72 -39.23 24.21 -2.05
CA GLU A 72 -39.51 25.26 -1.06
C GLU A 72 -39.49 24.67 0.36
N GLY A 73 -38.65 25.21 1.25
CA GLY A 73 -38.41 24.68 2.61
C GLY A 73 -37.20 23.75 2.76
N ALA A 74 -36.47 23.46 1.67
CA ALA A 74 -35.30 22.58 1.68
C ALA A 74 -34.13 23.07 2.57
N GLU A 75 -34.08 24.36 2.93
CA GLU A 75 -33.04 24.91 3.82
C GLU A 75 -33.13 24.37 5.27
N GLU A 76 -34.34 24.15 5.80
CA GLU A 76 -34.51 23.55 7.14
C GLU A 76 -34.24 22.04 7.12
N GLU A 77 -34.64 21.35 6.05
CA GLU A 77 -34.35 19.92 5.87
C GLU A 77 -32.86 19.66 5.59
N GLN A 78 -32.15 20.59 4.91
CA GLN A 78 -30.69 20.56 4.74
C GLN A 78 -29.94 20.79 6.04
N LYS A 79 -30.41 21.69 6.93
CA LYS A 79 -29.82 21.85 8.27
C LYS A 79 -29.88 20.57 9.10
N ASN A 80 -30.85 19.69 8.83
CA ASN A 80 -30.96 18.36 9.43
C ASN A 80 -30.06 17.29 8.76
N LEU A 81 -29.33 17.63 7.70
CA LEU A 81 -28.35 16.76 7.04
C LEU A 81 -26.93 16.92 7.59
N LEU A 82 -26.64 18.00 8.31
CA LEU A 82 -25.35 18.26 8.95
C LEU A 82 -25.55 18.43 10.48
N PRO A 83 -24.88 17.63 11.32
CA PRO A 83 -25.31 17.44 12.70
C PRO A 83 -24.67 18.45 13.63
N SER A 84 -25.42 19.47 14.02
CA SER A 84 -25.21 20.09 15.34
C SER A 84 -26.12 19.37 16.33
N PHE A 85 -25.56 18.48 17.15
CA PHE A 85 -26.32 17.81 18.21
C PHE A 85 -26.24 18.66 19.48
N TYR A 86 -27.39 18.94 20.08
CA TYR A 86 -27.48 19.67 21.35
C TYR A 86 -27.73 18.68 22.49
N VAL A 87 -26.84 18.65 23.48
CA VAL A 87 -26.98 17.80 24.67
C VAL A 87 -27.58 18.61 25.81
N ASN A 88 -28.82 18.31 26.22
CA ASN A 88 -29.47 18.99 27.34
C ASN A 88 -28.99 18.41 28.69
N SER A 89 -27.82 18.84 29.16
CA SER A 89 -27.27 18.44 30.46
C SER A 89 -26.37 19.53 31.05
N ASN A 90 -26.71 20.00 32.26
CA ASN A 90 -25.92 20.98 33.01
C ASN A 90 -24.50 20.48 33.31
N PHE A 91 -24.33 19.17 33.52
CA PHE A 91 -23.01 18.57 33.73
C PHE A 91 -22.17 18.62 32.45
N PHE A 92 -22.79 18.34 31.30
CA PHE A 92 -22.12 18.37 30.00
C PHE A 92 -21.61 19.78 29.67
N GLU A 93 -22.46 20.79 29.84
CA GLU A 93 -22.10 22.19 29.63
C GLU A 93 -20.96 22.63 30.57
N THR A 94 -20.98 22.21 31.83
CA THR A 94 -19.92 22.53 32.81
C THR A 94 -18.56 21.95 32.42
N ILE A 95 -18.50 20.73 31.89
CA ILE A 95 -17.25 20.07 31.53
C ILE A 95 -16.71 20.58 30.19
N PHE A 96 -17.59 20.78 29.20
CA PHE A 96 -17.22 21.06 27.81
C PHE A 96 -17.30 22.54 27.42
N GLY A 97 -17.82 23.42 28.28
CA GLY A 97 -17.95 24.85 27.99
C GLY A 97 -19.03 25.18 26.96
N GLY A 98 -19.93 24.22 26.69
CA GLY A 98 -21.02 24.37 25.74
C GLY A 98 -21.79 23.06 25.56
N ASN A 99 -22.98 23.14 24.98
CA ASN A 99 -23.86 22.00 24.75
C ASN A 99 -23.89 21.53 23.28
N VAL A 100 -23.13 22.19 22.41
CA VAL A 100 -23.10 21.95 20.97
C VAL A 100 -22.02 20.94 20.63
N ILE A 101 -22.39 19.93 19.85
CA ILE A 101 -21.45 19.00 19.21
C ILE A 101 -21.48 19.29 17.72
N GLU A 102 -20.36 19.77 17.19
CA GLU A 102 -20.14 20.01 15.76
C GLU A 102 -19.22 18.93 15.21
N VAL A 103 -19.63 18.25 14.13
CA VAL A 103 -18.81 17.22 13.48
C VAL A 103 -18.74 17.51 11.99
N ILE A 104 -17.53 17.76 11.50
CA ILE A 104 -17.23 18.11 10.11
C ILE A 104 -16.38 16.98 9.52
N PRO A 105 -17.00 15.97 8.89
CA PRO A 105 -16.27 14.99 8.09
C PRO A 105 -15.95 15.56 6.70
N GLN A 106 -14.77 15.25 6.19
CA GLN A 106 -14.28 15.62 4.86
C GLN A 106 -13.56 14.44 4.24
N GLY A 107 -13.71 14.27 2.92
CA GLY A 107 -13.03 13.21 2.17
C GLY A 107 -14.01 12.27 1.46
N SER A 108 -13.53 11.07 1.10
CA SER A 108 -14.27 10.08 0.34
C SER A 108 -14.16 8.69 0.96
N VAL A 109 -15.21 7.91 0.73
CA VAL A 109 -15.25 6.48 1.03
C VAL A 109 -15.69 5.78 -0.24
N GLU A 110 -14.81 4.96 -0.79
CA GLU A 110 -15.08 4.13 -1.96
C GLU A 110 -15.07 2.67 -1.53
N MET A 111 -15.96 1.89 -2.14
CA MET A 111 -16.15 0.49 -1.84
C MET A 111 -16.38 -0.26 -3.15
N ASP A 112 -15.42 -1.09 -3.52
CA ASP A 112 -15.50 -1.95 -4.70
C ASP A 112 -15.88 -3.36 -4.26
N LEU A 113 -16.98 -3.86 -4.82
CA LEU A 113 -17.53 -5.18 -4.56
C LEU A 113 -17.52 -5.99 -5.86
N GLY A 114 -16.84 -7.13 -5.86
CA GLY A 114 -16.68 -7.98 -7.03
C GLY A 114 -16.80 -9.46 -6.71
N LEU A 115 -17.17 -10.24 -7.73
CA LEU A 115 -17.05 -11.69 -7.70
C LEU A 115 -16.03 -12.08 -8.77
N LEU A 116 -14.91 -12.64 -8.34
CA LEU A 116 -13.86 -13.12 -9.22
C LEU A 116 -14.02 -14.64 -9.41
N PHE A 117 -14.43 -15.04 -10.61
CA PHE A 117 -14.41 -16.44 -11.02
C PHE A 117 -13.22 -16.70 -11.93
N THR A 118 -12.30 -17.57 -11.50
CA THR A 118 -11.16 -17.99 -12.31
C THR A 118 -11.25 -19.48 -12.59
N LYS A 119 -11.00 -19.86 -13.85
CA LYS A 119 -10.88 -21.26 -14.26
C LYS A 119 -9.54 -21.48 -14.97
N GLN A 120 -8.80 -22.49 -14.55
CA GLN A 120 -7.56 -22.92 -15.17
C GLN A 120 -7.70 -24.36 -15.68
N ASP A 121 -7.48 -24.56 -16.97
CA ASP A 121 -7.57 -25.89 -17.60
C ASP A 121 -6.23 -26.65 -17.55
N ASN A 122 -5.41 -26.37 -16.54
CA ASN A 122 -4.16 -27.12 -16.33
C ASN A 122 -4.49 -28.52 -15.77
N PRO A 123 -4.16 -29.60 -16.50
CA PRO A 123 -4.45 -30.96 -16.06
C PRO A 123 -3.67 -31.37 -14.80
N SER A 124 -2.54 -30.71 -14.50
CA SER A 124 -1.77 -30.98 -13.28
C SER A 124 -2.51 -30.57 -12.00
N PHE A 125 -3.50 -29.69 -12.09
CA PHE A 125 -4.38 -29.37 -10.97
C PHE A 125 -5.54 -30.37 -10.88
N SER A 126 -5.90 -30.73 -9.64
CA SER A 126 -7.11 -31.51 -9.36
C SER A 126 -8.35 -30.79 -9.89
N PRO A 127 -9.37 -31.51 -10.43
CA PRO A 127 -10.59 -30.89 -10.94
C PRO A 127 -11.27 -29.91 -9.97
N ARG A 128 -11.17 -30.14 -8.66
CA ARG A 128 -11.68 -29.23 -7.62
C ARG A 128 -10.93 -27.89 -7.55
N ASN A 129 -9.63 -27.90 -7.83
CA ASN A 129 -8.77 -26.70 -7.77
C ASN A 129 -8.65 -26.01 -9.14
N ARG A 130 -9.35 -26.49 -10.17
CA ARG A 130 -9.37 -25.86 -11.50
C ARG A 130 -10.32 -24.67 -11.59
N SER A 131 -11.28 -24.55 -10.67
CA SER A 131 -12.20 -23.41 -10.59
C SER A 131 -12.20 -22.83 -9.19
N ASN A 132 -12.05 -21.52 -9.08
CA ASN A 132 -12.16 -20.78 -7.82
C ASN A 132 -13.13 -19.62 -8.00
N LEU A 133 -14.00 -19.41 -7.01
CA LEU A 133 -14.88 -18.25 -6.91
C LEU A 133 -14.50 -17.49 -5.63
N THR A 134 -13.96 -16.30 -5.79
CA THR A 134 -13.53 -15.44 -4.68
C THR A 134 -14.39 -14.18 -4.65
N PHE A 135 -14.87 -13.83 -3.46
CA PHE A 135 -15.47 -12.53 -3.22
C PHE A 135 -14.36 -11.51 -3.06
N ASP A 136 -14.35 -10.50 -3.92
CA ASP A 136 -13.39 -9.40 -3.91
C ASP A 136 -14.04 -8.17 -3.29
N PHE A 137 -13.39 -7.64 -2.26
CA PHE A 137 -13.88 -6.51 -1.49
C PHE A 137 -12.75 -5.55 -1.17
N ASN A 138 -12.76 -4.39 -1.83
CA ASN A 138 -11.74 -3.37 -1.65
C ASN A 138 -12.37 -2.08 -1.13
N GLN A 139 -11.93 -1.64 0.05
CA GLN A 139 -12.35 -0.37 0.65
C GLN A 139 -11.22 0.66 0.54
N ARG A 140 -11.51 1.81 -0.05
CA ARG A 140 -10.63 2.98 -0.03
C ARG A 140 -11.30 4.07 0.80
N ILE A 141 -10.77 4.30 1.99
CA ILE A 141 -11.25 5.35 2.90
C ILE A 141 -10.18 6.42 2.91
N ASN A 142 -10.55 7.65 2.57
CA ASN A 142 -9.75 8.84 2.78
C ASN A 142 -10.64 9.85 3.52
N LEU A 143 -10.49 9.91 4.85
CA LEU A 143 -11.37 10.67 5.72
C LEU A 143 -10.56 11.57 6.65
N SER A 144 -10.94 12.84 6.70
CA SER A 144 -10.52 13.81 7.70
C SER A 144 -11.75 14.25 8.50
N LEU A 145 -11.68 14.13 9.81
CA LEU A 145 -12.78 14.41 10.74
C LEU A 145 -12.34 15.46 11.73
N LEU A 146 -13.07 16.58 11.79
CA LEU A 146 -12.95 17.57 12.84
C LEU A 146 -14.23 17.57 13.68
N GLY A 147 -14.14 17.12 14.91
CA GLY A 147 -15.22 17.19 15.90
C GLY A 147 -14.91 18.26 16.95
N LYS A 148 -15.88 19.10 17.29
CA LYS A 148 -15.81 20.03 18.42
C LYS A 148 -16.98 19.77 19.35
N VAL A 149 -16.71 19.66 20.64
CA VAL A 149 -17.71 19.46 21.68
C VAL A 149 -17.57 20.61 22.66
N GLY A 150 -18.55 21.51 22.62
CA GLY A 150 -18.49 22.80 23.30
C GLY A 150 -17.26 23.60 22.84
N GLU A 151 -16.59 24.23 23.79
CA GLU A 151 -15.38 25.03 23.58
C GLU A 151 -14.11 24.28 24.01
N ARG A 152 -14.25 23.22 24.81
CA ARG A 152 -13.13 22.61 25.52
C ARG A 152 -12.64 21.27 24.96
N LEU A 153 -13.42 20.58 24.12
CA LEU A 153 -13.00 19.30 23.55
C LEU A 153 -12.98 19.36 22.03
N GLN A 154 -11.82 19.06 21.44
CA GLN A 154 -11.62 18.95 20.00
C GLN A 154 -11.12 17.54 19.66
N ILE A 155 -11.67 16.96 18.60
CA ILE A 155 -11.28 15.67 18.05
C ILE A 155 -10.83 15.91 16.62
N THR A 156 -9.64 15.45 16.28
CA THR A 156 -9.10 15.49 14.93
C THR A 156 -8.69 14.08 14.56
N ALA A 157 -9.32 13.51 13.53
CA ALA A 157 -8.98 12.18 13.04
C ALA A 157 -8.76 12.21 11.53
N ASN A 158 -7.58 11.81 11.08
CA ASN A 158 -7.24 11.60 9.68
C ASN A 158 -6.99 10.11 9.47
N TYR A 159 -7.70 9.51 8.53
CA TYR A 159 -7.62 8.09 8.24
C TYR A 159 -7.63 7.84 6.72
N ASP A 160 -6.54 7.28 6.24
CA ASP A 160 -6.32 6.88 4.85
C ASP A 160 -5.90 5.40 4.80
N THR A 161 -6.71 4.56 4.14
CA THR A 161 -6.40 3.13 3.96
C THR A 161 -5.34 2.86 2.91
N GLN A 162 -4.96 3.86 2.12
CA GLN A 162 -3.92 3.79 1.08
C GLN A 162 -2.65 4.53 1.48
N SER A 163 -2.54 4.99 2.72
CA SER A 163 -1.32 5.62 3.23
C SER A 163 -0.12 4.66 3.13
N THR A 164 1.01 5.16 2.62
CA THR A 164 2.29 4.43 2.63
C THR A 164 2.92 4.40 4.02
N PHE A 165 2.55 5.33 4.91
CA PHE A 165 3.16 5.47 6.23
C PHE A 165 2.12 5.55 7.34
N ASP A 166 2.26 4.72 8.37
CA ASP A 166 1.31 4.65 9.50
C ASP A 166 1.18 5.96 10.28
N PHE A 167 2.18 6.85 10.25
CA PHE A 167 2.12 8.14 10.94
C PHE A 167 1.15 9.16 10.29
N GLN A 168 0.69 8.90 9.07
CA GLN A 168 -0.30 9.76 8.40
C GLN A 168 -1.70 9.51 8.98
N ASN A 169 -1.96 8.30 9.47
CA ASN A 169 -3.18 7.96 10.18
C ASN A 169 -3.09 8.47 11.61
N GLN A 170 -3.78 9.58 11.86
CA GLN A 170 -3.69 10.32 13.11
C GLN A 170 -5.05 10.42 13.77
N ILE A 171 -5.11 10.13 15.06
CA ILE A 171 -6.27 10.38 15.89
C ILE A 171 -5.77 11.18 17.07
N LYS A 172 -6.31 12.37 17.26
CA LYS A 172 -5.95 13.25 18.36
C LYS A 172 -7.21 13.79 19.01
N LEU A 173 -7.31 13.59 20.30
CA LEU A 173 -8.33 14.18 21.15
C LEU A 173 -7.66 15.20 22.06
N GLU A 174 -8.13 16.45 22.04
CA GLU A 174 -7.60 17.57 22.80
C GLU A 174 -8.67 18.12 23.72
N TYR A 175 -8.42 18.06 25.03
CA TYR A 175 -9.21 18.76 26.03
C TYR A 175 -8.43 19.96 26.55
N THR A 176 -8.97 21.16 26.32
CA THR A 176 -8.42 22.44 26.78
C THR A 176 -9.45 23.09 27.70
N PRO A 177 -9.26 23.02 29.03
CA PRO A 177 -10.16 23.65 29.98
C PRO A 177 -9.90 25.17 30.04
N THR A 178 -10.48 25.85 31.04
CA THR A 178 -10.36 27.30 31.20
C THR A 178 -8.98 27.72 31.71
N GLU A 179 -8.59 28.99 31.45
CA GLU A 179 -7.25 29.49 31.78
C GLU A 179 -6.88 29.38 33.28
N ASP A 180 -7.88 29.47 34.16
CA ASP A 180 -7.73 29.39 35.62
C ASP A 180 -7.48 27.96 36.17
N ASP A 181 -7.53 26.93 35.32
CA ASP A 181 -7.40 25.53 35.73
C ASP A 181 -5.93 25.08 35.85
N ILE A 182 -5.61 24.25 36.85
CA ILE A 182 -4.27 23.64 36.98
C ILE A 182 -3.95 22.78 35.75
N ILE A 183 -4.95 22.07 35.24
CA ILE A 183 -4.84 21.30 34.00
C ILE A 183 -4.96 22.31 32.87
N GLN A 184 -3.94 22.41 32.01
CA GLN A 184 -3.96 23.32 30.87
C GLN A 184 -4.32 22.61 29.57
N LYS A 185 -3.92 21.34 29.44
CA LYS A 185 -4.25 20.53 28.27
C LYS A 185 -4.14 19.04 28.57
N ILE A 186 -5.08 18.25 28.06
CA ILE A 186 -4.99 16.80 27.97
C ILE A 186 -5.09 16.42 26.49
N GLU A 187 -4.10 15.69 25.98
CA GLU A 187 -4.08 15.16 24.62
C GLU A 187 -4.07 13.62 24.68
N VAL A 188 -4.89 12.98 23.85
CA VAL A 188 -4.95 11.51 23.73
C VAL A 188 -4.84 11.10 22.27
N GLY A 189 -4.04 10.08 21.98
CA GLY A 189 -3.76 9.58 20.63
C GLY A 189 -2.39 10.05 20.13
N ASN A 190 -2.32 10.61 18.93
CA ASN A 190 -1.07 11.12 18.35
C ASN A 190 -0.63 12.40 19.09
N VAL A 191 0.45 12.29 19.85
CA VAL A 191 1.02 13.37 20.68
C VAL A 191 2.49 13.59 20.34
N SER A 192 2.99 14.78 20.67
CA SER A 192 4.40 15.14 20.51
C SER A 192 4.93 15.82 21.77
N MET A 193 6.19 15.59 22.07
CA MET A 193 6.91 16.18 23.18
C MET A 193 8.26 16.74 22.71
N PRO A 194 8.27 17.82 21.91
CA PRO A 194 9.53 18.47 21.57
C PRO A 194 10.18 19.05 22.82
N LEU A 195 11.49 18.84 22.97
CA LEU A 195 12.29 19.38 24.07
C LEU A 195 13.35 20.33 23.49
N ASN A 196 13.55 21.47 24.16
CA ASN A 196 14.58 22.45 23.79
C ASN A 196 15.93 22.11 24.43
N SER A 197 16.34 20.84 24.40
CA SER A 197 17.60 20.35 24.97
C SER A 197 18.41 19.64 23.88
N SER A 198 19.72 19.88 23.85
CA SER A 198 20.62 19.18 22.93
C SER A 198 20.99 17.77 23.43
N LEU A 199 20.92 17.52 24.74
CA LEU A 199 21.32 16.25 25.36
C LEU A 199 20.21 15.20 25.31
N ILE A 200 18.95 15.64 25.43
CA ILE A 200 17.78 14.76 25.42
C ILE A 200 16.86 15.29 24.32
N GLN A 201 16.81 14.56 23.22
CA GLN A 201 15.89 14.85 22.13
C GLN A 201 14.48 14.39 22.51
N GLY A 202 13.52 15.29 22.36
CA GLY A 202 12.11 14.99 22.58
C GLY A 202 11.52 14.14 21.44
N ALA A 203 10.64 13.20 21.77
CA ALA A 203 9.98 12.37 20.77
C ALA A 203 8.77 13.09 20.14
N GLN A 204 8.61 12.99 18.82
CA GLN A 204 7.57 13.71 18.07
C GLN A 204 6.40 12.84 17.62
N SER A 205 6.63 11.57 17.30
CA SER A 205 5.60 10.64 16.82
C SER A 205 5.29 9.60 17.88
N LEU A 206 4.42 9.99 18.81
CA LEU A 206 4.01 9.17 19.95
C LEU A 206 2.52 8.88 19.86
N PHE A 207 2.11 7.68 20.25
CA PHE A 207 0.69 7.34 20.46
C PHE A 207 0.44 7.08 21.95
N GLY A 208 -0.32 7.94 22.61
CA GLY A 208 -0.56 7.81 24.04
C GLY A 208 -1.30 9.00 24.64
N VAL A 209 -1.03 9.27 25.91
CA VAL A 209 -1.64 10.35 26.68
C VAL A 209 -0.59 11.38 27.05
N LYS A 210 -0.89 12.65 26.82
CA LYS A 210 -0.07 13.79 27.23
C LYS A 210 -0.91 14.74 28.09
N THR A 211 -0.32 15.23 29.16
CA THR A 211 -0.97 16.16 30.09
C THR A 211 -0.04 17.31 30.40
N ILE A 212 -0.56 18.53 30.34
CA ILE A 212 0.14 19.76 30.70
C ILE A 212 -0.54 20.33 31.94
N LEU A 213 0.23 20.46 33.02
CA LEU A 213 -0.20 21.05 34.29
C LEU A 213 0.59 22.34 34.54
N GLN A 214 -0.07 23.37 35.05
CA GLN A 214 0.53 24.66 35.39
C GLN A 214 0.29 24.97 36.86
N PHE A 215 1.38 25.09 37.63
CA PHE A 215 1.37 25.49 39.04
C PHE A 215 2.03 26.86 39.17
N GLY A 216 1.24 27.93 39.05
CA GLY A 216 1.76 29.30 39.04
C GLY A 216 2.68 29.53 37.83
N LYS A 217 4.00 29.62 38.06
CA LYS A 217 5.00 29.76 36.98
C LYS A 217 5.64 28.44 36.55
N THR A 218 5.33 27.34 37.23
CA THR A 218 5.92 26.03 36.97
C THR A 218 5.02 25.23 36.03
N ARG A 219 5.52 24.89 34.84
CA ARG A 219 4.83 24.03 33.87
C ARG A 219 5.37 22.61 33.94
N VAL A 220 4.51 21.64 34.22
CA VAL A 220 4.84 20.21 34.22
C VAL A 220 4.15 19.57 33.03
N THR A 221 4.90 18.93 32.15
CA THR A 221 4.36 18.18 31.01
C THR A 221 4.71 16.71 31.18
N GLY A 222 3.70 15.85 31.30
CA GLY A 222 3.85 14.41 31.37
C GLY A 222 3.34 13.75 30.10
N VAL A 223 4.07 12.74 29.61
CA VAL A 223 3.68 11.93 28.44
C VAL A 223 3.88 10.46 28.76
N PHE A 224 2.83 9.66 28.53
CA PHE A 224 2.87 8.21 28.61
C PHE A 224 2.37 7.67 27.27
N SER A 225 3.27 7.05 26.51
CA SER A 225 2.99 6.72 25.11
C SER A 225 3.89 5.62 24.57
N GLU A 226 3.39 4.96 23.54
CA GLU A 226 4.20 4.11 22.67
C GLU A 226 4.84 4.96 21.56
N GLN A 227 6.15 4.82 21.38
CA GLN A 227 6.89 5.51 20.34
C GLN A 227 6.74 4.77 19.01
N LYS A 228 6.20 5.45 17.99
CA LYS A 228 5.95 4.88 16.66
C LYS A 228 7.03 5.22 15.62
N SER A 229 8.15 5.82 16.04
CA SER A 229 9.22 6.27 15.13
C SER A 229 10.59 5.79 15.58
N GLU A 230 11.42 5.40 14.61
CA GLU A 230 12.85 5.12 14.80
C GLU A 230 13.68 6.37 14.47
N THR A 231 14.62 6.72 15.34
CA THR A 231 15.56 7.82 15.08
C THR A 231 16.71 7.32 14.21
N ARG A 232 16.86 7.89 13.00
CA ARG A 232 18.01 7.63 12.14
C ARG A 232 18.89 8.87 12.05
N SER A 233 20.18 8.71 12.34
CA SER A 233 21.18 9.75 12.15
C SER A 233 21.94 9.46 10.85
N VAL A 234 22.05 10.46 9.99
CA VAL A 234 22.86 10.39 8.77
C VAL A 234 23.95 11.42 8.91
N VAL A 235 25.21 10.99 8.85
CA VAL A 235 26.35 11.89 8.83
C VAL A 235 26.61 12.29 7.39
N ALA A 236 26.47 13.58 7.10
CA ALA A 236 26.80 14.16 5.81
C ALA A 236 28.06 15.01 5.95
N GLU A 237 29.06 14.75 5.12
CA GLU A 237 30.32 15.49 5.08
C GLU A 237 30.58 15.93 3.64
N GLY A 238 31.03 17.17 3.42
CA GLY A 238 31.42 17.66 2.09
C GLY A 238 30.29 17.74 1.04
N GLY A 239 29.02 17.67 1.45
CA GLY A 239 27.87 17.74 0.54
C GLY A 239 27.30 16.39 0.07
N GLY A 240 27.80 15.27 0.62
CA GLY A 240 27.26 13.93 0.37
C GLY A 240 26.94 13.16 1.65
N THR A 241 26.10 12.14 1.52
CA THR A 241 25.85 11.15 2.58
C THR A 241 26.97 10.13 2.58
N ILE A 242 27.66 9.93 3.71
CA ILE A 242 28.66 8.86 3.86
C ILE A 242 27.92 7.60 4.30
N ASN A 243 28.11 6.51 3.54
CA ASN A 243 27.73 5.17 3.94
C ASN A 243 29.01 4.38 4.18
N GLU A 244 29.30 4.06 5.43
CA GLU A 244 30.40 3.16 5.77
C GLU A 244 30.05 1.73 5.31
N PHE A 245 31.04 1.04 4.74
CA PHE A 245 30.92 -0.36 4.37
C PHE A 245 32.14 -1.10 4.86
N ASP A 246 31.92 -2.34 5.31
CA ASP A 246 32.97 -3.28 5.70
C ASP A 246 32.85 -4.50 4.79
N VAL A 247 33.98 -4.90 4.22
CA VAL A 247 34.07 -6.11 3.37
C VAL A 247 35.23 -6.95 3.89
N PHE A 248 34.95 -8.22 4.19
CA PHE A 248 35.99 -9.13 4.60
C PHE A 248 36.77 -9.66 3.39
N ALA A 249 38.06 -9.98 3.58
CA ALA A 249 38.89 -10.52 2.50
C ALA A 249 38.36 -11.85 1.93
N LEU A 250 37.54 -12.59 2.68
CA LEU A 250 36.88 -13.81 2.21
C LEU A 250 35.59 -13.53 1.42
N GLU A 251 35.01 -12.33 1.54
CA GLU A 251 33.81 -11.91 0.82
C GLU A 251 34.18 -11.34 -0.56
N TYR A 252 35.01 -12.08 -1.30
CA TYR A 252 35.28 -11.77 -2.68
C TYR A 252 34.08 -12.14 -3.56
N ASP A 253 33.97 -11.50 -4.72
CA ASP A 253 32.85 -11.75 -5.65
C ASP A 253 33.08 -13.07 -6.41
N GLU A 254 32.43 -14.13 -5.94
CA GLU A 254 32.55 -15.49 -6.50
C GLU A 254 31.86 -15.60 -7.86
N ASP A 255 32.49 -16.33 -8.80
CA ASP A 255 31.95 -16.67 -10.12
C ASP A 255 31.45 -15.48 -10.98
N ARG A 256 31.94 -14.26 -10.70
CA ARG A 256 31.57 -13.04 -11.43
C ARG A 256 32.66 -12.53 -12.35
N HIS A 257 33.93 -12.73 -11.97
CA HIS A 257 35.09 -12.22 -12.70
C HIS A 257 35.96 -13.36 -13.19
N PHE A 258 36.20 -13.41 -14.51
CA PHE A 258 36.96 -14.47 -15.15
C PHE A 258 38.12 -13.90 -15.98
N PHE A 259 39.26 -14.57 -15.93
CA PHE A 259 40.34 -14.35 -16.89
C PHE A 259 40.00 -15.02 -18.22
N LEU A 260 40.40 -14.41 -19.34
CA LEU A 260 40.12 -14.96 -20.67
C LEU A 260 40.96 -16.20 -21.02
N ALA A 261 42.13 -16.34 -20.41
CA ALA A 261 43.08 -17.45 -20.58
C ALA A 261 44.08 -17.46 -19.42
N HIS A 262 44.81 -18.56 -19.23
CA HIS A 262 45.85 -18.66 -18.21
C HIS A 262 46.98 -17.63 -18.39
N TYR A 263 47.31 -17.29 -19.65
CA TYR A 263 48.25 -16.20 -19.95
C TYR A 263 47.90 -14.89 -19.24
N PHE A 264 46.62 -14.48 -19.30
CA PHE A 264 46.18 -13.22 -18.69
C PHE A 264 46.22 -13.29 -17.17
N ARG A 265 45.86 -14.44 -16.60
CA ARG A 265 45.96 -14.69 -15.15
C ARG A 265 47.39 -14.57 -14.65
N ASP A 266 48.32 -15.27 -15.31
CA ASP A 266 49.72 -15.34 -14.87
C ASP A 266 50.48 -14.02 -15.11
N LYS A 267 49.99 -13.16 -16.02
CA LYS A 267 50.54 -11.84 -16.31
C LYS A 267 49.85 -10.68 -15.61
N TYR A 268 48.72 -10.91 -14.94
CA TYR A 268 47.90 -9.84 -14.34
C TYR A 268 48.69 -9.01 -13.32
N ASP A 269 49.29 -9.67 -12.34
CA ASP A 269 50.03 -8.99 -11.26
C ASP A 269 51.26 -8.24 -11.80
N GLN A 270 52.01 -8.87 -12.72
CA GLN A 270 53.18 -8.26 -13.38
C GLN A 270 52.81 -7.03 -14.22
N ALA A 271 51.66 -7.08 -14.90
CA ALA A 271 51.18 -5.97 -15.72
C ALA A 271 50.77 -4.75 -14.87
N LEU A 272 50.44 -4.96 -13.59
CA LEU A 272 49.95 -3.92 -12.67
C LEU A 272 50.98 -3.45 -11.64
N GLU A 273 52.23 -3.94 -11.68
CA GLU A 273 53.31 -3.53 -10.75
C GLU A 273 53.53 -2.02 -10.69
N GLN A 274 53.30 -1.30 -11.79
CA GLN A 274 53.50 0.16 -11.90
C GLN A 274 52.16 0.90 -12.11
N TYR A 275 51.10 0.45 -11.45
CA TYR A 275 49.79 1.11 -11.50
C TYR A 275 49.90 2.62 -11.22
N PRO A 276 49.31 3.52 -12.05
CA PRO A 276 48.26 3.27 -13.06
C PRO A 276 48.75 2.91 -14.47
N PHE A 277 50.06 2.82 -14.73
CA PHE A 277 50.57 2.39 -16.02
C PHE A 277 50.44 0.87 -16.17
N ILE A 278 49.67 0.40 -17.16
CA ILE A 278 49.47 -1.03 -17.42
C ILE A 278 50.58 -1.53 -18.35
N ASN A 279 51.48 -2.36 -17.83
CA ASN A 279 52.61 -2.92 -18.58
C ASN A 279 52.21 -4.16 -19.40
N SER A 280 51.32 -3.96 -20.37
CA SER A 280 50.87 -5.00 -21.31
C SER A 280 50.75 -4.42 -22.72
N ASN A 281 51.19 -5.19 -23.73
CA ASN A 281 51.05 -4.84 -25.14
C ASN A 281 49.82 -5.50 -25.80
N VAL A 282 48.97 -6.18 -25.01
CA VAL A 282 47.79 -6.88 -25.52
C VAL A 282 46.57 -5.97 -25.52
N GLN A 283 45.87 -5.92 -26.65
CA GLN A 283 44.59 -5.22 -26.78
C GLN A 283 43.51 -6.20 -27.24
N ILE A 284 42.45 -6.36 -26.43
CA ILE A 284 41.27 -7.16 -26.81
C ILE A 284 40.40 -6.32 -27.74
N THR A 285 40.27 -6.73 -29.00
CA THR A 285 39.49 -6.02 -30.02
C THR A 285 38.05 -6.50 -30.13
N ARG A 286 37.77 -7.76 -29.79
CA ARG A 286 36.45 -8.37 -29.74
C ARG A 286 36.42 -9.45 -28.67
N ALA A 287 35.32 -9.49 -27.91
CA ALA A 287 35.02 -10.57 -26.98
C ALA A 287 33.57 -11.01 -27.18
N GLU A 288 33.34 -12.31 -27.24
CA GLU A 288 32.02 -12.91 -27.27
C GLU A 288 31.89 -13.84 -26.08
N VAL A 289 30.83 -13.66 -25.29
CA VAL A 289 30.55 -14.47 -24.11
C VAL A 289 29.25 -15.22 -24.34
N TRP A 290 29.29 -16.52 -24.11
CA TRP A 290 28.16 -17.41 -24.31
C TRP A 290 27.79 -18.05 -22.98
N VAL A 291 26.53 -17.90 -22.59
CA VAL A 291 25.98 -18.40 -21.32
C VAL A 291 24.88 -19.41 -21.62
N THR A 292 24.74 -20.42 -20.76
CA THR A 292 23.66 -21.41 -20.87
C THR A 292 22.29 -20.71 -20.83
N ASN A 293 21.47 -21.00 -21.84
CA ASN A 293 20.14 -20.44 -21.96
C ASN A 293 19.16 -21.19 -21.05
N LEU A 294 19.01 -20.73 -19.81
CA LEU A 294 18.07 -21.30 -18.84
C LEU A 294 16.63 -20.83 -19.04
N SER A 295 16.46 -19.67 -19.68
CA SER A 295 15.18 -19.19 -20.16
C SER A 295 14.98 -19.67 -21.60
N ASN A 296 13.73 -19.77 -22.06
CA ASN A 296 13.46 -20.16 -23.45
C ASN A 296 13.66 -18.98 -24.42
N ASN A 297 14.79 -18.26 -24.31
CA ASN A 297 15.12 -17.20 -25.26
C ASN A 297 15.42 -17.84 -26.63
N THR A 298 14.92 -17.25 -27.70
CA THR A 298 15.07 -17.77 -29.07
C THR A 298 15.99 -16.91 -29.94
N GLU A 299 16.37 -15.72 -29.49
CA GLU A 299 17.19 -14.80 -30.27
C GLU A 299 18.68 -15.06 -30.04
N GLY A 300 19.46 -15.11 -31.13
CA GLY A 300 20.92 -15.21 -31.08
C GLY A 300 21.48 -16.52 -30.52
N VAL A 301 20.64 -17.56 -30.33
CA VAL A 301 21.05 -18.84 -29.75
C VAL A 301 21.89 -19.66 -30.73
N ARG A 302 22.97 -20.27 -30.23
CA ARG A 302 23.86 -21.16 -30.98
C ARG A 302 24.21 -22.41 -30.17
N ASN A 303 24.53 -23.48 -30.89
CA ASN A 303 25.15 -24.67 -30.29
C ASN A 303 26.64 -24.39 -30.10
N ILE A 304 27.15 -24.66 -28.89
CA ILE A 304 28.51 -24.31 -28.50
C ILE A 304 29.12 -25.50 -27.79
N VAL A 305 30.36 -25.81 -28.16
CA VAL A 305 31.24 -26.72 -27.42
C VAL A 305 32.42 -25.88 -26.96
N ALA A 306 32.46 -25.56 -25.67
CA ALA A 306 33.57 -24.85 -25.07
C ALA A 306 34.63 -25.86 -24.63
N LEU A 307 35.87 -25.67 -25.10
CA LEU A 307 37.01 -26.48 -24.70
C LEU A 307 37.81 -25.71 -23.66
N GLN A 308 38.14 -26.35 -22.55
CA GLN A 308 38.80 -25.71 -21.41
C GLN A 308 40.20 -25.19 -21.77
N ASP A 309 41.01 -26.00 -22.44
CA ASP A 309 42.43 -25.72 -22.64
C ASP A 309 42.74 -25.17 -24.05
N ILE A 310 41.74 -24.69 -24.80
CA ILE A 310 41.94 -24.22 -26.17
C ILE A 310 42.91 -23.04 -26.24
N GLY A 311 43.93 -23.16 -27.10
CA GLY A 311 44.90 -22.09 -27.35
C GLY A 311 45.90 -21.81 -26.22
N GLU A 312 45.95 -22.64 -25.20
CA GLU A 312 46.98 -22.61 -24.15
C GLU A 312 48.32 -23.16 -24.67
N SER A 313 49.42 -22.48 -24.33
CA SER A 313 50.79 -22.82 -24.78
C SER A 313 51.67 -23.47 -23.70
N ASP A 314 51.22 -23.46 -22.44
CA ASP A 314 51.98 -24.05 -21.32
C ASP A 314 51.44 -25.46 -21.01
N PRO A 315 52.26 -26.52 -21.19
CA PRO A 315 51.85 -27.89 -20.86
C PRO A 315 51.39 -28.08 -19.41
N SER A 316 51.86 -27.26 -18.47
CA SER A 316 51.48 -27.35 -17.04
C SER A 316 50.07 -26.79 -16.74
N LYS A 317 49.49 -26.06 -17.70
CA LYS A 317 48.16 -25.43 -17.59
C LYS A 317 47.08 -26.15 -18.39
N VAL A 318 47.45 -27.21 -19.10
CA VAL A 318 46.52 -28.08 -19.81
C VAL A 318 46.05 -29.19 -18.85
N GLY A 319 44.74 -29.42 -18.76
CA GLY A 319 44.12 -30.42 -17.88
C GLY A 319 44.35 -31.87 -18.28
N LEU A 320 45.22 -32.15 -19.26
CA LEU A 320 45.56 -33.49 -19.72
C LEU A 320 46.70 -34.07 -18.88
N ASN A 321 46.43 -35.18 -18.17
CA ASN A 321 47.45 -35.88 -17.37
C ASN A 321 48.66 -36.36 -18.20
N PHE A 322 48.42 -36.72 -19.46
CA PHE A 322 49.45 -37.16 -20.41
C PHE A 322 49.13 -36.56 -21.79
N PRO A 323 49.54 -35.30 -22.07
CA PRO A 323 49.32 -34.72 -23.38
C PRO A 323 50.07 -35.55 -24.43
N PRO A 324 49.44 -35.90 -25.57
CA PRO A 324 50.12 -36.60 -26.66
C PRO A 324 51.40 -35.87 -27.10
N GLY A 325 52.38 -36.62 -27.58
CA GLY A 325 53.60 -36.02 -28.13
C GLY A 325 53.26 -35.09 -29.30
N GLY A 326 53.69 -33.83 -29.23
CA GLY A 326 53.36 -32.81 -30.22
C GLY A 326 52.06 -32.05 -29.99
N PHE A 327 51.33 -32.31 -28.89
CA PHE A 327 50.07 -31.62 -28.58
C PHE A 327 50.24 -30.10 -28.41
N ILE A 328 51.40 -29.65 -27.91
CA ILE A 328 51.75 -28.23 -27.78
C ILE A 328 52.68 -27.85 -28.93
N ASN A 329 52.25 -26.85 -29.70
CA ASN A 329 52.90 -26.43 -30.94
C ASN A 329 53.78 -25.17 -30.75
N ARG A 330 53.64 -24.47 -29.62
CA ARG A 330 54.34 -23.21 -29.31
C ARG A 330 54.96 -23.24 -27.91
N PRO A 331 56.05 -22.49 -27.66
CA PRO A 331 56.69 -22.48 -26.34
C PRO A 331 55.78 -21.81 -25.28
N PRO A 332 55.96 -22.17 -24.00
CA PRO A 332 55.25 -21.53 -22.89
C PRO A 332 55.46 -20.01 -22.87
N GLY A 333 54.39 -19.28 -22.54
CA GLY A 333 54.39 -17.81 -22.50
C GLY A 333 54.09 -17.13 -23.83
N SER A 334 53.80 -17.90 -24.88
CA SER A 334 53.20 -17.39 -26.12
C SER A 334 51.81 -16.80 -25.83
N PHE A 335 51.41 -15.76 -26.59
CA PHE A 335 50.05 -15.22 -26.51
C PHE A 335 49.01 -16.31 -26.78
N PRO A 336 47.85 -16.32 -26.08
CA PRO A 336 46.78 -17.27 -26.33
C PRO A 336 46.32 -17.20 -27.78
N ASP A 337 46.43 -18.33 -28.48
CA ASP A 337 46.07 -18.47 -29.89
C ASP A 337 45.69 -19.93 -30.14
N ASN A 338 44.64 -20.15 -30.92
CA ASN A 338 44.14 -21.48 -31.27
C ASN A 338 45.23 -22.42 -31.83
N ALA A 339 46.28 -21.90 -32.46
CA ALA A 339 47.38 -22.70 -33.01
C ALA A 339 48.43 -23.12 -31.97
N ASN A 340 48.31 -22.69 -30.70
CA ASN A 340 49.27 -23.05 -29.65
C ASN A 340 49.21 -24.53 -29.28
N ASN A 341 48.08 -25.19 -29.48
CA ASN A 341 47.90 -26.60 -29.20
C ASN A 341 46.95 -27.29 -30.19
N ASP A 342 46.84 -28.60 -30.10
CA ASP A 342 46.04 -29.41 -31.03
C ASP A 342 44.52 -29.35 -30.75
N PHE A 343 44.05 -28.54 -29.80
CA PHE A 343 42.63 -28.15 -29.73
C PHE A 343 42.28 -27.03 -30.71
N ASN A 344 43.03 -26.93 -31.80
CA ASN A 344 42.84 -25.94 -32.84
C ASN A 344 41.60 -26.27 -33.70
N PRO A 345 40.54 -25.43 -33.70
CA PRO A 345 39.36 -25.65 -34.54
C PRO A 345 39.65 -25.49 -36.03
N PHE A 346 40.72 -24.78 -36.43
CA PHE A 346 41.09 -24.62 -37.85
C PHE A 346 41.64 -25.91 -38.49
N GLY A 347 41.96 -26.93 -37.68
CA GLY A 347 42.29 -28.25 -38.18
C GLY A 347 41.07 -29.12 -38.47
N ILE A 348 39.86 -28.72 -38.04
CA ILE A 348 38.63 -29.46 -38.32
C ILE A 348 38.30 -29.34 -39.81
N GLY A 349 38.46 -30.42 -40.58
CA GLY A 349 38.29 -30.40 -42.05
C GLY A 349 39.30 -29.52 -42.81
N GLY A 350 40.37 -29.07 -42.14
CA GLY A 350 41.41 -28.19 -42.68
C GLY A 350 42.79 -28.86 -42.75
N GLY A 351 43.83 -28.05 -42.99
CA GLY A 351 45.23 -28.52 -43.06
C GLY A 351 46.07 -28.24 -41.81
N ALA A 352 45.50 -27.66 -40.77
CA ALA A 352 46.19 -27.39 -39.50
C ALA A 352 46.19 -28.62 -38.57
N GLN A 353 47.18 -28.71 -37.69
CA GLN A 353 47.23 -29.78 -36.67
C GLN A 353 46.06 -29.63 -35.69
N SER A 354 45.31 -30.72 -35.49
CA SER A 354 44.18 -30.75 -34.56
C SER A 354 43.81 -32.19 -34.18
N VAL A 355 43.41 -32.38 -32.92
CA VAL A 355 42.85 -33.64 -32.38
C VAL A 355 41.31 -33.60 -32.29
N LEU A 356 40.67 -32.58 -32.85
CA LEU A 356 39.21 -32.37 -32.77
C LEU A 356 38.43 -33.01 -33.94
N ASN A 357 39.10 -33.68 -34.86
CA ASN A 357 38.50 -34.30 -36.07
C ASN A 357 37.80 -35.63 -35.80
#